data_AF-D6AIG1-F1
#
_entry.id   AF-D6AIG1-F1
#
_cell.length_a   1.000
_cell.length_b   1.000
_cell.length_c   1.000
_cell.angle_alpha   90.00
_cell.angle_beta   90.00
_cell.angle_gamma   90.00
#
_symmetry.space_group_name_H-M   'P 1'
#
loop_
_entity.id
_entity.type
_entity.pdbx_description
1 polymer ?
#
loop_
_entity_poly.entity_id
_entity_poly.type
_entity_poly.pdbx_seq_one_letter_code
_entity_poly.pdbx_strand_id
1 'polypeptide(L)'
;MADRAVRLGDSALTHRELGRAGLAVSGATVSPDGRLGAGKSVKAVTARGAAWTEPPLAALWETPPAEQAARALRSTSRYADPDGTGSDLLFLDVELLGAVREPGGTCLLALGEGGVPVRLTAADDDPALAHRDNLALLAAAPGTRLRIIGRLIPAAHPRLTLLACSHPTGAGTIDLGLDRLRRADLPDPAAPAHFAPPQPAGPGAQSPLYLLERRVEQTVPAGRAALGMLGDVTAETRRIRRGGLPTAAALLTALCASAAQRERDPFGRLLPADTDGFAAYWLAAARYSAAVSESLCSVAWNPTGEVQGVSGAAARPAI
;
A
#
# COMPACT_ATOMS: atom_id res chain seq x y z
N MET A 1 -19.39 8.93 -11.68
CA MET A 1 -19.85 8.51 -10.33
C MET A 1 -19.77 9.63 -9.29
N ALA A 2 -18.78 10.53 -9.34
CA ALA A 2 -18.60 11.61 -8.35
C ALA A 2 -19.84 12.48 -8.08
N ASP A 3 -20.61 12.82 -9.12
CA ASP A 3 -21.80 13.68 -9.02
C ASP A 3 -23.09 12.91 -8.68
N ARG A 4 -23.01 11.60 -8.41
CA ARG A 4 -24.16 10.84 -7.92
C ARG A 4 -24.38 11.16 -6.44
N ALA A 5 -25.60 11.54 -6.10
CA ALA A 5 -25.96 11.82 -4.71
C ALA A 5 -25.96 10.55 -3.85
N VAL A 6 -25.20 10.59 -2.76
CA VAL A 6 -25.30 9.70 -1.60
C VAL A 6 -26.43 10.20 -0.72
N ARG A 7 -27.39 9.33 -0.43
CA ARG A 7 -28.52 9.64 0.45
C ARG A 7 -28.30 9.03 1.83
N LEU A 8 -28.38 9.87 2.87
CA LEU A 8 -28.39 9.42 4.25
C LEU A 8 -29.46 10.23 4.99
N GLY A 9 -30.46 9.53 5.54
CA GLY A 9 -31.65 10.19 6.10
C GLY A 9 -32.28 11.17 5.10
N ASP A 10 -32.49 12.41 5.55
CA ASP A 10 -33.07 13.49 4.75
C ASP A 10 -32.03 14.27 3.90
N SER A 11 -30.73 13.93 4.02
CA SER A 11 -29.66 14.60 3.26
C SER A 11 -29.33 13.87 1.95
N ALA A 12 -29.00 14.65 0.92
CA ALA A 12 -28.49 14.15 -0.36
C ALA A 12 -27.26 14.98 -0.75
N LEU A 13 -26.08 14.39 -0.64
CA LEU A 13 -24.82 15.02 -1.04
C LEU A 13 -24.12 14.17 -2.09
N THR A 14 -23.51 14.81 -3.09
CA THR A 14 -22.57 14.13 -3.99
C THR A 14 -21.34 13.64 -3.23
N HIS A 15 -20.57 12.72 -3.81
CA HIS A 15 -19.33 12.26 -3.19
C HIS A 15 -18.33 13.41 -2.97
N ARG A 16 -18.30 14.38 -3.90
CA ARG A 16 -17.42 15.56 -3.78
C ARG A 16 -17.86 16.49 -2.64
N GLU A 17 -19.15 16.70 -2.47
CA GLU A 17 -19.68 17.51 -1.36
C GLU A 17 -19.43 16.82 -0.01
N LEU A 18 -19.68 15.50 0.06
CA LEU A 18 -19.44 14.73 1.28
C LEU A 18 -17.95 14.74 1.68
N GLY A 19 -17.03 14.71 0.73
CA GLY A 19 -15.59 14.79 1.00
C GLY A 19 -15.12 16.14 1.54
N ARG A 20 -15.94 17.20 1.44
CA ARG A 20 -15.59 18.58 1.85
C ARG A 20 -16.48 19.12 2.98
N ALA A 21 -17.65 18.54 3.17
CA ALA A 21 -18.61 18.92 4.20
C ALA A 21 -18.52 17.99 5.42
N GLY A 22 -19.05 18.45 6.55
CA GLY A 22 -19.38 17.59 7.67
C GLY A 22 -20.82 17.07 7.53
N LEU A 23 -21.13 15.98 8.24
CA LEU A 23 -22.49 15.48 8.34
C LEU A 23 -22.81 15.16 9.80
N ALA A 24 -23.84 15.81 10.34
CA ALA A 24 -24.37 15.50 11.66
C ALA A 24 -25.49 14.46 11.50
N VAL A 25 -25.24 13.24 11.99
CA VAL A 25 -26.15 12.10 11.84
C VAL A 25 -26.71 11.69 13.20
N SER A 26 -28.02 11.49 13.26
CA SER A 26 -28.72 11.02 14.46
C SER A 26 -29.65 9.85 14.13
N GLY A 27 -29.81 8.92 15.08
CA GLY A 27 -30.66 7.75 14.92
C GLY A 27 -30.11 6.69 13.94
N ALA A 28 -28.85 6.82 13.51
CA ALA A 28 -28.16 5.80 12.72
C ALA A 28 -27.69 4.64 13.60
N THR A 29 -27.78 3.43 13.05
CA THR A 29 -27.17 2.23 13.61
C THR A 29 -25.81 1.99 12.97
N VAL A 30 -24.86 1.46 13.72
CA VAL A 30 -23.56 1.03 13.21
C VAL A 30 -23.56 -0.48 13.18
N SER A 31 -23.31 -1.07 12.02
CA SER A 31 -23.14 -2.52 11.89
C SER A 31 -21.81 -2.98 12.52
N PRO A 32 -21.63 -4.28 12.79
CA PRO A 32 -20.36 -4.80 13.33
C PRO A 32 -19.13 -4.46 12.46
N ASP A 33 -19.31 -4.29 11.15
CA ASP A 33 -18.27 -3.86 10.20
C ASP A 33 -18.17 -2.34 10.05
N GLY A 34 -18.78 -1.56 10.96
CA GLY A 34 -18.63 -0.11 11.03
C GLY A 34 -19.44 0.69 10.01
N ARG A 35 -20.37 0.06 9.27
CA ARG A 35 -21.22 0.77 8.30
C ARG A 35 -22.38 1.45 8.99
N LEU A 36 -22.67 2.68 8.56
CA LEU A 36 -23.83 3.42 9.01
C LEU A 36 -25.09 2.96 8.27
N GLY A 37 -26.10 2.53 9.02
CA GLY A 37 -27.42 2.23 8.50
C GLY A 37 -28.16 3.51 8.09
N ALA A 38 -28.89 3.45 6.98
CA ALA A 38 -29.73 4.54 6.45
C ALA A 38 -31.23 4.26 6.67
N GLY A 39 -31.61 3.80 7.87
CA GLY A 39 -32.98 3.45 8.22
C GLY A 39 -33.95 4.66 8.23
N LYS A 40 -35.25 4.40 8.28
CA LYS A 40 -36.31 5.44 8.24
C LYS A 40 -36.24 6.46 9.39
N SER A 41 -35.59 6.12 10.50
CA SER A 41 -35.40 7.00 11.66
C SER A 41 -34.14 7.86 11.58
N VAL A 42 -33.30 7.66 10.57
CA VAL A 42 -32.02 8.36 10.43
C VAL A 42 -32.27 9.76 9.93
N LYS A 43 -31.77 10.74 10.68
CA LYS A 43 -31.73 12.14 10.26
C LYS A 43 -30.30 12.54 10.06
N ALA A 44 -29.99 13.16 8.93
CA ALA A 44 -28.69 13.72 8.66
C ALA A 44 -28.83 15.13 8.12
N VAL A 45 -27.98 16.03 8.59
CA VAL A 45 -27.94 17.42 8.14
C VAL A 45 -26.48 17.78 7.84
N THR A 46 -26.28 18.55 6.77
CA THR A 46 -24.95 19.04 6.43
C THR A 46 -24.43 19.97 7.52
N ALA A 47 -23.18 19.77 7.89
CA ALA A 47 -22.47 20.56 8.88
C ALA A 47 -21.18 21.10 8.25
N ARG A 48 -20.55 22.06 8.93
CA ARG A 48 -19.20 22.47 8.59
C ARG A 48 -18.24 21.32 8.95
N GLY A 49 -17.43 20.87 7.99
CA GLY A 49 -16.36 19.91 8.25
C GLY A 49 -15.21 20.56 9.03
N ALA A 50 -14.40 19.74 9.71
CA ALA A 50 -13.14 20.20 10.30
C ALA A 50 -12.05 20.26 9.23
N ALA A 51 -11.22 21.31 9.24
CA ALA A 51 -10.03 21.30 8.40
C ALA A 51 -9.05 20.23 8.89
N TRP A 52 -8.18 19.71 8.00
CA TRP A 52 -7.18 18.72 8.39
C TRP A 52 -6.21 19.23 9.47
N THR A 53 -6.04 20.55 9.57
CA THR A 53 -5.21 21.24 10.57
C THR A 53 -5.94 21.55 11.87
N GLU A 54 -7.24 21.25 11.96
CA GLU A 54 -8.08 21.53 13.12
C GLU A 54 -8.41 20.24 13.89
N PRO A 55 -8.54 20.30 15.22
CA PRO A 55 -9.08 19.18 15.98
C PRO A 55 -10.51 18.81 15.52
N PRO A 56 -10.88 17.51 15.53
CA PRO A 56 -10.08 16.37 15.99
C PRO A 56 -9.15 15.78 14.93
N LEU A 57 -9.22 16.22 13.67
CA LEU A 57 -8.49 15.59 12.55
C LEU A 57 -6.99 15.80 12.61
N ALA A 58 -6.52 16.96 13.11
CA ALA A 58 -5.10 17.26 13.23
C ALA A 58 -4.31 16.15 13.94
N ALA A 59 -4.89 15.52 14.96
CA ALA A 59 -4.25 14.45 15.75
C ALA A 59 -3.87 13.21 14.91
N LEU A 60 -4.50 13.00 13.75
CA LEU A 60 -4.15 11.89 12.86
C LEU A 60 -2.74 12.04 12.26
N TRP A 61 -2.30 13.28 12.03
CA TRP A 61 -0.96 13.60 11.52
C TRP A 61 0.11 13.64 12.61
N GLU A 62 -0.28 13.83 13.87
CA GLU A 62 0.66 13.83 15.01
C GLU A 62 1.16 12.42 15.38
N THR A 63 0.48 11.36 14.90
CA THR A 63 0.90 9.98 15.16
C THR A 63 2.14 9.64 14.32
N PRO A 64 3.23 9.10 14.91
CA PRO A 64 4.44 8.78 14.15
C PRO A 64 4.17 7.84 12.95
N PRO A 65 4.80 8.06 11.78
CA PRO A 65 4.57 7.24 10.59
C PRO A 65 4.77 5.73 10.80
N ALA A 66 5.75 5.34 11.62
CA ALA A 66 6.03 3.96 11.97
C ALA A 66 4.85 3.30 12.72
N GLU A 67 4.21 4.03 13.65
CA GLU A 67 3.06 3.55 14.40
C GLU A 67 1.83 3.41 13.51
N GLN A 68 1.61 4.39 12.61
CA GLN A 68 0.54 4.32 11.62
C GLN A 68 0.72 3.14 10.66
N ALA A 69 1.95 2.89 10.17
CA ALA A 69 2.27 1.74 9.34
C ALA A 69 2.05 0.42 10.08
N ALA A 70 2.48 0.31 11.33
CA ALA A 70 2.26 -0.87 12.15
C ALA A 70 0.77 -1.15 12.39
N ARG A 71 -0.05 -0.10 12.60
CA ARG A 71 -1.52 -0.21 12.66
C ARG A 71 -2.09 -0.71 11.34
N ALA A 72 -1.69 -0.13 10.22
CA ALA A 72 -2.19 -0.50 8.89
C ALA A 72 -1.83 -1.94 8.49
N LEU A 73 -0.63 -2.41 8.83
CA LEU A 73 -0.25 -3.81 8.62
C LEU A 73 -1.13 -4.76 9.45
N ARG A 74 -1.41 -4.40 10.71
CA ARG A 74 -2.32 -5.18 11.57
C ARG A 74 -3.73 -5.24 10.98
N SER A 75 -4.30 -4.13 10.51
CA SER A 75 -5.67 -4.12 9.97
C SER A 75 -5.83 -4.94 8.69
N THR A 76 -4.77 -5.10 7.90
CA THR A 76 -4.79 -5.98 6.72
C THR A 76 -4.66 -7.47 7.05
N SER A 77 -4.30 -7.82 8.30
CA SER A 77 -4.23 -9.21 8.74
C SER A 77 -5.63 -9.82 8.83
N ARG A 78 -5.81 -11.01 8.26
CA ARG A 78 -7.08 -11.77 8.32
C ARG A 78 -7.54 -12.14 9.73
N TYR A 79 -6.68 -12.00 10.74
CA TYR A 79 -6.99 -12.25 12.15
C TYR A 79 -7.23 -10.97 12.94
N ALA A 80 -7.17 -9.80 12.31
CA ALA A 80 -7.56 -8.58 12.98
C ALA A 80 -9.08 -8.58 13.19
N ASP A 81 -9.48 -8.16 14.39
CA ASP A 81 -10.81 -7.59 14.59
C ASP A 81 -11.00 -6.52 13.49
N PRO A 82 -12.18 -6.33 12.88
CA PRO A 82 -12.47 -5.15 12.08
C PRO A 82 -12.32 -3.86 12.90
N ASP A 83 -11.09 -3.50 13.23
CA ASP A 83 -10.72 -2.20 13.73
C ASP A 83 -11.17 -1.19 12.68
N GLY A 84 -11.98 -0.23 13.14
CA GLY A 84 -12.85 0.60 12.33
C GLY A 84 -12.28 1.10 11.00
N THR A 85 -13.20 1.35 10.06
CA THR A 85 -12.93 1.88 8.71
C THR A 85 -11.81 2.92 8.69
N GLY A 86 -10.74 2.65 7.93
CA GLY A 86 -9.60 3.56 7.75
C GLY A 86 -8.38 3.26 8.60
N SER A 87 -8.37 2.15 9.34
CA SER A 87 -7.20 1.66 10.09
C SER A 87 -5.95 1.40 9.22
N ASP A 88 -6.15 1.17 7.93
CA ASP A 88 -5.11 0.95 6.90
C ASP A 88 -4.61 2.23 6.21
N LEU A 89 -5.09 3.40 6.66
CA LEU A 89 -4.67 4.70 6.16
C LEU A 89 -3.48 5.26 6.95
N LEU A 90 -2.62 5.97 6.23
CA LEU A 90 -1.54 6.78 6.77
C LEU A 90 -1.80 8.26 6.44
N PHE A 91 -1.51 9.10 7.43
CA PHE A 91 -1.67 10.54 7.44
C PHE A 91 -0.28 11.14 7.61
N LEU A 92 0.30 11.65 6.52
CA LEU A 92 1.69 12.13 6.50
C LEU A 92 1.76 13.57 6.02
N ASP A 93 2.71 14.33 6.56
CA ASP A 93 3.20 15.55 5.95
C ASP A 93 4.47 15.21 5.14
N VAL A 94 4.51 15.61 3.87
CA VAL A 94 5.57 15.23 2.92
C VAL A 94 6.01 16.39 2.04
N GLU A 95 7.25 16.33 1.56
CA GLU A 95 7.78 17.22 0.53
C GLU A 95 7.97 16.45 -0.79
N LEU A 96 7.44 16.97 -1.88
CA LEU A 96 7.54 16.30 -3.18
C LEU A 96 8.96 16.38 -3.76
N LEU A 97 9.49 15.26 -4.26
CA LEU A 97 10.83 15.20 -4.89
C LEU A 97 10.76 15.02 -6.42
N GLY A 98 9.64 14.50 -6.93
CA GLY A 98 9.38 14.32 -8.37
C GLY A 98 9.16 12.86 -8.77
N ALA A 99 9.17 12.59 -10.09
CA ALA A 99 8.87 11.27 -10.63
C ALA A 99 10.05 10.29 -10.55
N VAL A 100 9.78 9.03 -10.23
CA VAL A 100 10.74 7.90 -10.28
C VAL A 100 10.21 6.80 -11.19
N ARG A 101 11.07 6.22 -12.03
CA ARG A 101 10.74 5.06 -12.87
C ARG A 101 11.05 3.76 -12.15
N GLU A 102 10.12 2.82 -12.23
CA GLU A 102 10.22 1.48 -11.66
C GLU A 102 9.69 0.45 -12.67
N PRO A 103 9.97 -0.85 -12.47
CA PRO A 103 9.47 -1.91 -13.35
C PRO A 103 7.93 -1.93 -13.49
N GLY A 104 7.20 -1.37 -12.52
CA GLY A 104 5.73 -1.27 -12.53
C GLY A 104 5.17 0.07 -13.05
N GLY A 105 6.02 0.98 -13.56
CA GLY A 105 5.60 2.29 -14.06
C GLY A 105 6.30 3.45 -13.37
N THR A 106 5.68 4.63 -13.42
CA THR A 106 6.20 5.84 -12.78
C THR A 106 5.48 6.05 -11.45
N CYS A 107 6.22 6.25 -10.38
CA CYS A 107 5.67 6.68 -9.08
C CYS A 107 6.17 8.08 -8.72
N LEU A 108 5.46 8.74 -7.81
CA LEU A 108 5.85 10.03 -7.24
C LEU A 108 6.67 9.76 -5.98
N LEU A 109 7.89 10.29 -5.93
CA LEU A 109 8.71 10.24 -4.74
C LEU A 109 8.44 11.48 -3.89
N ALA A 110 8.22 11.26 -2.60
CA ALA A 110 8.12 12.31 -1.61
C ALA A 110 9.04 11.99 -0.42
N LEU A 111 9.42 13.01 0.32
CA LEU A 111 10.18 12.91 1.56
C LEU A 111 9.22 13.15 2.72
N GLY A 112 8.98 12.13 3.54
CA GLY A 112 8.22 12.27 4.77
C GLY A 112 9.06 12.88 5.90
N GLU A 113 8.38 13.14 7.02
CA GLU A 113 9.04 13.54 8.26
C GLU A 113 10.15 12.55 8.66
N GLY A 114 11.24 13.07 9.24
CA GLY A 114 12.42 12.27 9.57
C GLY A 114 13.28 11.87 8.35
N GLY A 115 12.98 12.40 7.16
CA GLY A 115 13.76 12.12 5.95
C GLY A 115 13.48 10.76 5.32
N VAL A 116 12.34 10.15 5.65
CA VAL A 116 11.95 8.83 5.12
C VAL A 116 11.43 8.98 3.68
N PRO A 117 12.05 8.36 2.66
CA PRO A 117 11.56 8.44 1.30
C PRO A 117 10.31 7.56 1.12
N VAL A 118 9.21 8.18 0.70
CA VAL A 118 7.92 7.53 0.47
C VAL A 118 7.59 7.52 -1.02
N ARG A 119 7.24 6.34 -1.53
CA ARG A 119 6.76 6.16 -2.91
C ARG A 119 5.25 6.22 -2.95
N LEU A 120 4.72 7.15 -3.74
CA LEU A 120 3.30 7.37 -3.93
C LEU A 120 2.88 6.85 -5.31
N THR A 121 1.87 5.98 -5.34
CA THR A 121 1.30 5.42 -6.58
C THR A 121 -0.17 5.82 -6.73
N ALA A 122 -0.67 5.74 -7.97
CA ALA A 122 -2.09 5.94 -8.25
C ALA A 122 -2.92 4.84 -7.57
N ALA A 123 -4.17 5.16 -7.20
CA ALA A 123 -5.09 4.19 -6.63
C ALA A 123 -5.75 3.31 -7.68
N ASP A 124 -5.93 3.87 -8.88
CA ASP A 124 -6.53 3.21 -10.03
C ASP A 124 -5.88 3.78 -11.29
N ASP A 125 -5.66 2.91 -12.28
CA ASP A 125 -5.04 3.24 -13.56
C ASP A 125 -6.08 3.45 -14.69
N ASP A 126 -7.39 3.33 -14.39
CA ASP A 126 -8.45 3.62 -15.35
C ASP A 126 -8.33 5.05 -15.88
N PRO A 127 -8.19 5.25 -17.21
CA PRO A 127 -8.03 6.58 -17.81
C PRO A 127 -9.23 7.51 -17.58
N ALA A 128 -10.41 6.99 -17.22
CA ALA A 128 -11.57 7.81 -16.85
C ALA A 128 -11.39 8.49 -15.48
N LEU A 129 -10.53 7.95 -14.62
CA LEU A 129 -10.24 8.47 -13.28
C LEU A 129 -9.06 9.46 -13.30
N ALA A 130 -9.03 10.35 -12.30
CA ALA A 130 -8.05 11.43 -12.25
C ALA A 130 -6.71 11.05 -11.59
N HIS A 131 -6.61 9.87 -10.97
CA HIS A 131 -5.49 9.49 -10.10
C HIS A 131 -4.13 9.65 -10.78
N ARG A 132 -3.96 9.06 -11.96
CA ARG A 132 -2.70 9.05 -12.69
C ARG A 132 -2.31 10.45 -13.18
N ASP A 133 -3.25 11.19 -13.76
CA ASP A 133 -3.03 12.55 -14.28
C ASP A 133 -2.64 13.50 -13.14
N ASN A 134 -3.34 13.41 -12.02
CA ASN A 134 -3.04 14.20 -10.82
C ASN A 134 -1.65 13.87 -10.27
N LEU A 135 -1.28 12.59 -10.20
CA LEU A 135 0.04 12.17 -9.71
C LEU A 135 1.17 12.65 -10.63
N ALA A 136 0.95 12.63 -11.95
CA ALA A 136 1.89 13.19 -12.92
C ALA A 136 2.04 14.72 -12.79
N LEU A 137 0.95 15.44 -12.51
CA LEU A 137 1.00 16.89 -12.24
C LEU A 137 1.75 17.20 -10.94
N LEU A 138 1.49 16.46 -9.87
CA LEU A 138 2.21 16.62 -8.59
C LEU A 138 3.71 16.35 -8.74
N ALA A 139 4.10 15.39 -9.59
CA ALA A 139 5.50 15.13 -9.88
C ALA A 139 6.22 16.30 -10.59
N ALA A 140 5.48 17.24 -11.19
CA ALA A 140 6.03 18.45 -11.79
C ALA A 140 6.17 19.61 -10.77
N ALA A 141 5.87 19.39 -9.49
CA ALA A 141 5.96 20.41 -8.44
C ALA A 141 6.89 19.99 -7.27
N PRO A 142 8.17 19.65 -7.54
CA PRO A 142 9.12 19.33 -6.47
C PRO A 142 9.30 20.50 -5.49
N GLY A 143 9.60 20.20 -4.23
CA GLY A 143 9.68 21.16 -3.12
C GLY A 143 8.33 21.55 -2.53
N THR A 144 7.21 21.16 -3.15
CA THR A 144 5.87 21.41 -2.60
C THR A 144 5.67 20.57 -1.34
N ARG A 145 5.27 21.21 -0.25
CA ARG A 145 4.89 20.54 1.00
C ARG A 145 3.40 20.27 1.01
N LEU A 146 3.05 19.01 1.20
CA LEU A 146 1.67 18.56 1.20
C LEU A 146 1.38 17.75 2.46
N ARG A 147 0.19 17.95 2.97
CA ARG A 147 -0.46 16.99 3.84
C ARG A 147 -1.10 15.93 2.95
N ILE A 148 -0.89 14.65 3.23
CA ILE A 148 -1.41 13.54 2.40
C ILE A 148 -2.14 12.49 3.24
N ILE A 149 -3.09 11.83 2.58
CA ILE A 149 -3.73 10.60 3.04
C ILE A 149 -3.43 9.52 2.01
N GLY A 150 -2.84 8.42 2.45
CA GLY A 150 -2.53 7.30 1.58
C GLY A 150 -2.88 5.96 2.23
N ARG A 151 -3.13 4.94 1.39
CA ARG A 151 -3.32 3.56 1.82
C ARG A 151 -2.01 2.80 1.74
N LEU A 152 -1.68 2.03 2.76
CA LEU A 152 -0.44 1.25 2.79
C LEU A 152 -0.39 0.20 1.67
N ILE A 153 0.73 0.14 0.95
CA ILE A 153 1.07 -1.01 0.10
C ILE A 153 2.29 -1.70 0.74
N PRO A 154 2.15 -2.94 1.23
CA PRO A 154 3.28 -3.70 1.76
C PRO A 154 4.39 -3.86 0.71
N ALA A 155 5.57 -3.33 1.02
CA ALA A 155 6.74 -3.36 0.15
C ALA A 155 8.02 -3.21 0.98
N ALA A 156 9.18 -3.53 0.39
CA ALA A 156 10.49 -3.38 1.03
C ALA A 156 10.95 -1.92 1.23
N HIS A 157 10.11 -0.96 0.85
CA HIS A 157 10.32 0.46 1.02
C HIS A 157 8.97 1.12 1.38
N PRO A 158 8.95 2.29 2.03
CA PRO A 158 7.72 3.01 2.33
C PRO A 158 6.94 3.31 1.03
N ARG A 159 5.76 2.71 0.90
CA ARG A 159 4.91 2.85 -0.29
C ARG A 159 3.45 3.02 0.09
N LEU A 160 2.81 4.00 -0.54
CA LEU A 160 1.39 4.31 -0.37
C LEU A 160 0.70 4.47 -1.71
N THR A 161 -0.55 4.03 -1.79
CA THR A 161 -1.52 4.56 -2.75
C THR A 161 -1.96 5.94 -2.28
N LEU A 162 -1.77 6.98 -3.09
CA LEU A 162 -2.19 8.34 -2.74
C LEU A 162 -3.70 8.51 -2.96
N LEU A 163 -4.44 8.84 -1.91
CA LEU A 163 -5.90 8.99 -1.94
C LEU A 163 -6.33 10.46 -1.92
N ALA A 164 -5.74 11.25 -1.03
CA ALA A 164 -6.04 12.67 -0.90
C ALA A 164 -4.78 13.47 -0.55
N CYS A 165 -4.76 14.75 -0.91
CA CYS A 165 -3.74 15.69 -0.44
C CYS A 165 -4.32 17.07 -0.14
N SER A 166 -3.58 17.89 0.61
CA SER A 166 -3.84 19.33 0.66
C SER A 166 -3.63 19.93 -0.73
N HIS A 167 -4.34 21.01 -1.03
CA HIS A 167 -4.14 21.72 -2.28
C HIS A 167 -2.69 22.25 -2.37
N PRO A 168 -1.97 22.11 -3.50
CA PRO A 168 -0.57 22.56 -3.62
C PRO A 168 -0.35 24.05 -3.32
N THR A 169 -1.36 24.89 -3.54
CA THR A 169 -1.34 26.31 -3.21
C THR A 169 -1.79 26.64 -1.77
N GLY A 170 -2.11 25.62 -0.97
CA GLY A 170 -2.52 25.75 0.44
C GLY A 170 -4.03 25.93 0.69
N ALA A 171 -4.85 26.09 -0.35
CA ALA A 171 -6.29 26.33 -0.21
C ALA A 171 -7.13 25.04 -0.36
N GLY A 172 -7.48 24.41 0.77
CA GLY A 172 -8.38 23.26 0.80
C GLY A 172 -7.69 21.92 0.54
N THR A 173 -8.49 20.91 0.17
CA THR A 173 -8.06 19.52 -0.01
C THR A 173 -8.55 18.98 -1.35
N ILE A 174 -7.83 18.00 -1.86
CA ILE A 174 -8.06 17.35 -3.15
C ILE A 174 -8.21 15.86 -2.90
N ASP A 175 -9.32 15.31 -3.37
CA ASP A 175 -9.47 13.86 -3.52
C ASP A 175 -8.91 13.45 -4.89
N LEU A 176 -7.91 12.57 -4.93
CA LEU A 176 -7.19 12.25 -6.16
C LEU A 176 -8.05 11.47 -7.17
N GLY A 177 -9.16 10.87 -6.74
CA GLY A 177 -10.09 10.13 -7.61
C GLY A 177 -11.27 10.97 -8.10
N LEU A 178 -11.69 11.95 -7.30
CA LEU A 178 -12.87 12.78 -7.60
C LEU A 178 -12.52 14.14 -8.20
N ASP A 179 -11.38 14.72 -7.83
CA ASP A 179 -10.95 16.04 -8.28
C ASP A 179 -9.87 15.92 -9.35
N ARG A 180 -9.85 16.87 -10.30
CA ARG A 180 -8.84 16.94 -11.37
C ARG A 180 -8.00 18.18 -11.17
N LEU A 181 -6.74 17.97 -10.82
CA LEU A 181 -5.72 19.01 -10.80
C LEU A 181 -5.47 19.53 -12.21
N ARG A 182 -5.17 20.81 -12.29
CA ARG A 182 -4.69 21.48 -13.49
C ARG A 182 -3.32 22.05 -13.19
N ARG A 183 -2.60 22.39 -14.26
CA ARG A 183 -1.29 23.01 -14.15
C ARG A 183 -1.31 24.36 -13.43
N ALA A 184 -2.42 25.10 -13.54
CA ALA A 184 -2.64 26.36 -12.80
C ALA A 184 -2.80 26.17 -11.28
N ASP A 185 -3.08 24.93 -10.83
CA ASP A 185 -3.23 24.59 -9.43
C ASP A 185 -1.87 24.24 -8.77
N LEU A 186 -0.77 24.26 -9.55
CA LEU A 186 0.58 24.06 -9.06
C LEU A 186 1.21 25.41 -8.65
N PRO A 187 2.14 25.43 -7.66
CA PRO A 187 2.80 26.66 -7.22
C PRO A 187 3.55 27.39 -8.34
N ASP A 188 4.18 26.64 -9.26
CA ASP A 188 4.78 27.17 -10.49
C ASP A 188 4.19 26.43 -11.70
N PRO A 189 3.17 27.01 -12.36
CA PRO A 189 2.56 26.42 -13.55
C PRO A 189 3.50 26.32 -14.76
N ALA A 190 4.58 27.10 -14.80
CA ALA A 190 5.52 27.11 -15.93
C ALA A 190 6.66 26.09 -15.77
N ALA A 191 6.94 25.62 -14.55
CA ALA A 191 8.04 24.71 -14.26
C ALA A 191 7.99 23.39 -15.07
N PRO A 192 9.07 22.99 -15.78
CA PRO A 192 9.10 21.73 -16.52
C PRO A 192 8.98 20.51 -15.59
N ALA A 193 8.51 19.39 -16.12
CA ALA A 193 8.41 18.15 -15.35
C ALA A 193 9.79 17.71 -14.84
N HIS A 194 9.87 17.40 -13.55
CA HIS A 194 11.11 17.06 -12.87
C HIS A 194 11.16 15.56 -12.54
N PHE A 195 12.21 14.87 -12.99
CA PHE A 195 12.50 13.52 -12.51
C PHE A 195 13.29 13.63 -11.21
N ALA A 196 12.84 12.91 -10.18
CA ALA A 196 13.59 12.85 -8.94
C ALA A 196 14.98 12.24 -9.20
N PRO A 197 16.02 12.67 -8.48
CA PRO A 197 17.34 12.05 -8.57
C PRO A 197 17.23 10.54 -8.27
N PRO A 198 18.09 9.71 -8.90
CA PRO A 198 18.09 8.28 -8.63
C PRO A 198 18.28 8.03 -7.14
N GLN A 199 17.29 7.40 -6.51
CA GLN A 199 17.42 6.99 -5.13
C GLN A 199 18.27 5.72 -5.07
N PRO A 200 19.25 5.63 -4.15
CA PRO A 200 19.95 4.38 -3.93
C PRO A 200 18.92 3.30 -3.61
N ALA A 201 19.12 2.13 -4.21
CA ALA A 201 18.38 0.93 -3.90
C ALA A 201 18.52 0.67 -2.38
N GLY A 202 17.46 0.95 -1.62
CA GLY A 202 17.42 0.66 -0.19
C GLY A 202 17.59 -0.84 0.08
N PRO A 203 17.77 -1.24 1.35
CA PRO A 203 17.77 -2.65 1.73
C PRO A 203 16.52 -3.35 1.16
N GLY A 204 16.71 -4.36 0.30
CA GLY A 204 15.59 -5.11 -0.30
C GLY A 204 15.06 -4.61 -1.66
N ALA A 205 15.60 -3.53 -2.24
CA ALA A 205 15.22 -3.05 -3.57
C ALA A 205 15.46 -4.07 -4.72
N GLN A 206 16.18 -5.15 -4.45
CA GLN A 206 16.33 -6.31 -5.33
C GLN A 206 16.07 -7.63 -4.59
N SER A 207 15.13 -7.64 -3.64
CA SER A 207 14.72 -8.88 -2.96
C SER A 207 14.33 -9.91 -4.03
N PRO A 208 14.97 -11.10 -4.08
CA PRO A 208 14.64 -12.11 -5.07
C PRO A 208 13.27 -12.77 -4.80
N LEU A 209 12.51 -12.29 -3.82
CA LEU A 209 11.16 -12.75 -3.50
C LEU A 209 10.21 -12.66 -4.71
N TYR A 210 10.41 -11.69 -5.60
CA TYR A 210 9.63 -11.54 -6.84
C TYR A 210 9.64 -12.80 -7.72
N LEU A 211 10.66 -13.65 -7.60
CA LEU A 211 10.74 -14.91 -8.34
C LEU A 211 9.68 -15.90 -7.84
N LEU A 212 9.43 -15.96 -6.52
CA LEU A 212 8.36 -16.78 -5.94
C LEU A 212 6.99 -16.14 -6.22
N GLU A 213 6.85 -14.84 -5.97
CA GLU A 213 5.59 -14.09 -6.18
C GLU A 213 5.08 -14.27 -7.60
N ARG A 214 5.96 -14.12 -8.60
CA ARG A 214 5.62 -14.34 -10.00
C ARG A 214 5.01 -15.72 -10.26
N ARG A 215 5.50 -16.79 -9.61
CA ARG A 215 4.95 -18.15 -9.82
C ARG A 215 3.60 -18.31 -9.12
N VAL A 216 3.44 -17.73 -7.94
CA VAL A 216 2.16 -17.69 -7.23
C VAL A 216 1.10 -16.97 -8.07
N GLU A 217 1.43 -15.79 -8.60
CA GLU A 217 0.55 -14.97 -9.43
C GLU A 217 0.19 -15.66 -10.75
N GLN A 218 1.19 -16.23 -11.44
CA GLN A 218 0.98 -16.95 -12.71
C GLN A 218 0.01 -18.12 -12.58
N THR A 219 -0.09 -18.73 -11.39
CA THR A 219 -1.01 -19.84 -11.13
C THR A 219 -2.47 -19.42 -11.30
N VAL A 220 -2.82 -18.16 -11.01
CA VAL A 220 -4.21 -17.67 -11.04
C VAL A 220 -4.80 -17.72 -12.45
N PRO A 221 -4.18 -17.09 -13.48
CA PRO A 221 -4.71 -17.17 -14.85
C PRO A 221 -4.32 -18.46 -15.58
N ALA A 222 -3.12 -19.03 -15.31
CA ALA A 222 -2.58 -20.12 -16.11
C ALA A 222 -2.84 -21.53 -15.51
N GLY A 223 -3.32 -21.57 -14.26
CA GLY A 223 -3.58 -22.79 -13.52
C GLY A 223 -2.32 -23.60 -13.19
N ARG A 224 -2.52 -24.74 -12.52
CA ARG A 224 -1.43 -25.65 -12.12
C ARG A 224 -0.59 -26.14 -13.28
N ALA A 225 -1.23 -26.49 -14.40
CA ALA A 225 -0.56 -27.16 -15.52
C ALA A 225 0.58 -26.30 -16.10
N ALA A 226 0.42 -24.97 -16.11
CA ALA A 226 1.45 -24.06 -16.60
C ALA A 226 2.73 -24.11 -15.75
N LEU A 227 2.60 -24.25 -14.42
CA LEU A 227 3.77 -24.38 -13.54
C LEU A 227 4.50 -25.71 -13.72
N GLY A 228 3.77 -26.79 -13.97
CA GLY A 228 4.36 -28.10 -14.23
C GLY A 228 5.21 -28.16 -15.51
N MET A 229 5.07 -27.17 -16.40
CA MET A 229 5.81 -27.06 -17.67
C MET A 229 7.05 -26.17 -17.58
N LEU A 230 7.31 -25.51 -16.44
CA LEU A 230 8.42 -24.56 -16.29
C LEU A 230 9.80 -25.23 -16.35
N GLY A 231 9.89 -26.54 -16.09
CA GLY A 231 11.15 -27.27 -16.07
C GLY A 231 12.00 -26.94 -14.83
N ASP A 232 13.31 -26.84 -15.01
CA ASP A 232 14.27 -26.66 -13.91
C ASP A 232 14.25 -25.24 -13.32
N VAL A 233 13.95 -25.14 -12.03
CA VAL A 233 13.97 -23.89 -11.24
C VAL A 233 15.22 -23.72 -10.38
N THR A 234 16.27 -24.52 -10.61
CA THR A 234 17.51 -24.52 -9.81
C THR A 234 18.27 -23.18 -9.87
N ALA A 235 18.19 -22.45 -10.99
CA ALA A 235 18.80 -21.12 -11.08
C ALA A 235 18.06 -20.09 -10.21
N GLU A 236 16.72 -20.07 -10.25
CA GLU A 236 15.88 -19.17 -9.47
C GLU A 236 16.04 -19.44 -7.97
N THR A 237 15.96 -20.71 -7.56
CA THR A 237 16.12 -21.11 -6.16
C THR A 237 17.51 -20.77 -5.61
N ARG A 238 18.59 -20.91 -6.40
CA ARG A 238 19.94 -20.47 -6.02
C ARG A 238 20.00 -18.96 -5.80
N ARG A 239 19.36 -18.17 -6.66
CA ARG A 239 19.31 -16.70 -6.51
C ARG A 239 18.54 -16.30 -5.26
N ILE A 240 17.42 -16.95 -4.99
CA ILE A 240 16.62 -16.74 -3.77
C ILE A 240 17.42 -17.08 -2.51
N ARG A 241 18.14 -18.20 -2.49
CA ARG A 241 19.02 -18.60 -1.36
C ARG A 241 20.14 -17.60 -1.11
N ARG A 242 20.80 -17.12 -2.17
CA ARG A 242 21.85 -16.08 -2.06
C ARG A 242 21.31 -14.77 -1.49
N GLY A 243 20.03 -14.47 -1.70
CA GLY A 243 19.35 -13.33 -1.08
C GLY A 243 18.84 -13.59 0.34
N GLY A 244 19.24 -14.69 1.00
CA GLY A 244 18.88 -14.97 2.39
C GLY A 244 17.47 -15.53 2.60
N LEU A 245 16.81 -16.05 1.56
CA LEU A 245 15.42 -16.54 1.62
C LEU A 245 15.32 -18.06 1.40
N PRO A 246 15.96 -18.93 2.21
CA PRO A 246 15.97 -20.37 1.97
C PRO A 246 14.57 -21.00 1.99
N THR A 247 13.66 -20.49 2.82
CA THR A 247 12.26 -20.94 2.87
C THR A 247 11.51 -20.63 1.58
N ALA A 248 11.69 -19.43 1.01
CA ALA A 248 11.12 -19.10 -0.30
C ALA A 248 11.63 -20.04 -1.41
N ALA A 249 12.92 -20.39 -1.37
CA ALA A 249 13.50 -21.30 -2.35
C ALA A 249 12.92 -22.72 -2.21
N ALA A 250 12.72 -23.20 -0.97
CA ALA A 250 12.09 -24.50 -0.73
C ALA A 250 10.62 -24.51 -1.19
N LEU A 251 9.87 -23.43 -0.92
CA LEU A 251 8.49 -23.28 -1.37
C LEU A 251 8.38 -23.23 -2.90
N LEU A 252 9.29 -22.54 -3.59
CA LEU A 252 9.34 -22.53 -5.05
C LEU A 252 9.58 -23.94 -5.61
N THR A 253 10.54 -24.68 -5.06
CA THR A 253 10.81 -26.07 -5.46
C THR A 253 9.57 -26.96 -5.24
N ALA A 254 8.96 -26.88 -4.06
CA ALA A 254 7.80 -27.72 -3.72
C ALA A 254 6.55 -27.37 -4.55
N LEU A 255 6.32 -26.09 -4.83
CA LEU A 255 5.24 -25.63 -5.69
C LEU A 255 5.41 -26.15 -7.13
N CYS A 256 6.60 -26.03 -7.71
CA CYS A 256 6.87 -26.55 -9.06
C CYS A 256 6.83 -28.09 -9.11
N ALA A 257 7.35 -28.77 -8.08
CA ALA A 257 7.32 -30.22 -8.00
C ALA A 257 5.88 -30.77 -7.90
N SER A 258 5.06 -30.20 -7.02
CA SER A 258 3.64 -30.59 -6.89
C SER A 258 2.83 -30.27 -8.15
N ALA A 259 3.18 -29.23 -8.90
CA ALA A 259 2.56 -28.94 -10.19
C ALA A 259 2.92 -29.95 -11.29
N ALA A 260 4.16 -30.48 -11.26
CA ALA A 260 4.67 -31.45 -12.23
C ALA A 260 4.33 -32.90 -11.88
N GLN A 261 3.91 -33.18 -10.64
CA GLN A 261 3.63 -34.53 -10.15
C GLN A 261 2.54 -35.21 -10.98
N ARG A 262 2.91 -36.35 -11.57
CA ARG A 262 2.02 -37.23 -12.32
C ARG A 262 2.29 -38.65 -11.89
N GLU A 263 1.43 -39.18 -11.04
CA GLU A 263 1.54 -40.56 -10.59
C GLU A 263 0.92 -41.50 -11.60
N ARG A 264 1.42 -42.74 -11.63
CA ARG A 264 0.88 -43.80 -12.45
C ARG A 264 0.54 -45.00 -11.58
N ASP A 265 -0.56 -45.66 -11.89
CA ASP A 265 -0.88 -46.93 -11.28
C ASP A 265 0.09 -48.04 -11.75
N PRO A 266 0.09 -49.24 -11.13
CA PRO A 266 0.92 -50.37 -11.57
C PRO A 266 0.66 -50.81 -13.02
N PHE A 267 -0.44 -50.37 -13.64
CA PHE A 267 -0.80 -50.62 -15.04
C PHE A 267 -0.37 -49.49 -15.98
N GLY A 268 0.38 -48.49 -15.48
CA GLY A 268 0.92 -47.37 -16.26
C GLY A 268 -0.08 -46.24 -16.56
N ARG A 269 -1.32 -46.33 -16.06
CA ARG A 269 -2.36 -45.30 -16.24
C ARG A 269 -2.11 -44.13 -15.32
N LEU A 270 -2.35 -42.91 -15.80
CA LEU A 270 -2.19 -41.71 -14.97
C LEU A 270 -3.25 -41.67 -13.88
N LEU A 271 -2.81 -41.47 -12.65
CA LEU A 271 -3.70 -41.21 -11.52
C LEU A 271 -4.24 -39.78 -11.57
N PRO A 272 -5.41 -39.52 -10.94
CA PRO A 272 -5.85 -38.17 -10.67
C PRO A 272 -4.75 -37.41 -9.94
N ALA A 273 -4.56 -36.17 -10.34
CA ALA A 273 -3.47 -35.39 -9.81
C ALA A 273 -3.85 -34.80 -8.45
N ASP A 274 -2.89 -34.75 -7.52
CA ASP A 274 -3.08 -34.18 -6.19
C ASP A 274 -3.29 -32.66 -6.26
N THR A 275 -4.55 -32.23 -6.20
CA THR A 275 -4.93 -30.82 -6.22
C THR A 275 -4.77 -30.17 -4.84
N ASP A 276 -4.94 -30.94 -3.78
CA ASP A 276 -4.92 -30.43 -2.40
C ASP A 276 -3.49 -30.15 -1.95
N GLY A 277 -2.54 -31.05 -2.28
CA GLY A 277 -1.12 -30.82 -2.05
C GLY A 277 -0.59 -29.61 -2.83
N PHE A 278 -0.98 -29.47 -4.10
CA PHE A 278 -0.64 -28.28 -4.88
C PHE A 278 -1.24 -27.01 -4.26
N ALA A 279 -2.52 -27.02 -3.89
CA ALA A 279 -3.18 -25.88 -3.26
C ALA A 279 -2.51 -25.49 -1.93
N ALA A 280 -2.08 -26.47 -1.13
CA ALA A 280 -1.34 -26.24 0.11
C ALA A 280 0.00 -25.54 -0.14
N TYR A 281 0.80 -26.00 -1.11
CA TYR A 281 2.06 -25.33 -1.45
C TYR A 281 1.87 -23.94 -2.07
N TRP A 282 0.84 -23.77 -2.90
CA TRP A 282 0.50 -22.45 -3.46
C TRP A 282 0.09 -21.48 -2.36
N LEU A 283 -0.77 -21.90 -1.43
CA LEU A 283 -1.19 -21.07 -0.30
C LEU A 283 -0.01 -20.77 0.64
N ALA A 284 0.85 -21.75 0.92
CA ALA A 284 2.04 -21.55 1.74
C ALA A 284 3.01 -20.55 1.10
N ALA A 285 3.25 -20.65 -0.21
CA ALA A 285 4.05 -19.69 -0.96
C ALA A 285 3.45 -18.28 -0.92
N ALA A 286 2.14 -18.14 -1.18
CA ALA A 286 1.44 -16.86 -1.12
C ALA A 286 1.49 -16.21 0.27
N ARG A 287 1.27 -17.00 1.33
CA ARG A 287 1.32 -16.53 2.72
C ARG A 287 2.74 -16.17 3.15
N TYR A 288 3.73 -16.95 2.74
CA TYR A 288 5.13 -16.63 3.00
C TYR A 288 5.52 -15.30 2.35
N SER A 289 5.21 -15.09 1.06
CA SER A 289 5.52 -13.83 0.38
C SER A 289 4.84 -12.63 1.05
N ALA A 290 3.56 -12.77 1.42
CA ALA A 290 2.84 -11.73 2.15
C ALA A 290 3.53 -11.41 3.50
N ALA A 291 3.88 -12.43 4.29
CA ALA A 291 4.53 -12.24 5.59
C ALA A 291 5.92 -11.60 5.48
N VAL A 292 6.71 -11.95 4.46
CA VAL A 292 8.00 -11.31 4.21
C VAL A 292 7.80 -9.85 3.79
N SER A 293 6.84 -9.56 2.92
CA SER A 293 6.53 -8.19 2.49
C SER A 293 6.03 -7.32 3.65
N GLU A 294 5.19 -7.85 4.54
CA GLU A 294 4.77 -7.18 5.78
C GLU A 294 5.96 -6.90 6.70
N SER A 295 6.85 -7.89 6.90
CA SER A 295 8.04 -7.72 7.74
C SER A 295 9.02 -6.69 7.18
N LEU A 296 9.30 -6.73 5.87
CA LEU A 296 10.18 -5.75 5.22
C LEU A 296 9.57 -4.36 5.23
N CYS A 297 8.24 -4.26 5.06
CA CYS A 297 7.52 -3.01 5.16
C CYS A 297 7.66 -2.39 6.56
N SER A 298 7.45 -3.20 7.61
CA SER A 298 7.61 -2.73 8.99
C SER A 298 9.01 -2.19 9.28
N VAL A 299 10.06 -2.85 8.78
CA VAL A 299 11.44 -2.38 8.92
C VAL A 299 11.66 -1.08 8.13
N ALA A 300 11.12 -1.00 6.91
CA ALA A 300 11.29 0.15 6.04
C ALA A 300 10.65 1.45 6.61
N TRP A 301 9.56 1.32 7.37
CA TRP A 301 8.93 2.44 8.08
C TRP A 301 9.56 2.73 9.45
N ASN A 302 10.46 1.86 9.94
CA ASN A 302 11.17 2.05 11.21
C ASN A 302 12.70 1.83 11.04
N PRO A 303 13.39 2.68 10.26
CA PRO A 303 14.81 2.49 9.96
C PRO A 303 15.73 2.70 11.16
N THR A 304 15.25 3.30 12.26
CA THR A 304 16.06 3.71 13.42
C THR A 304 16.19 2.62 14.50
N GLY A 305 15.58 1.44 14.30
CA GLY A 305 15.57 0.35 15.27
C GLY A 305 16.92 -0.30 15.62
N GLU A 306 18.01 0.02 14.91
CA GLU A 306 19.35 -0.57 15.13
C GLU A 306 20.36 0.31 15.87
N VAL A 307 20.08 1.60 16.14
CA VAL A 307 21.10 2.52 16.71
C VAL A 307 20.97 2.74 18.23
N GLN A 308 19.92 2.25 18.90
CA GLN A 308 19.77 2.40 20.36
C GLN A 308 20.24 1.18 21.20
N GLY A 309 20.97 0.23 20.62
CA GLY A 309 21.48 -0.96 21.30
C GLY A 309 22.93 -0.92 21.82
N VAL A 310 23.73 0.08 21.45
CA VAL A 310 25.16 0.17 21.86
C VAL A 310 25.52 1.59 22.29
N SER A 311 24.97 2.03 23.41
CA SER A 311 25.59 3.08 24.24
C SER A 311 25.58 2.61 25.69
N GLY A 312 26.31 1.52 25.93
CA GLY A 312 26.63 1.01 27.25
C GLY A 312 27.99 1.54 27.69
N ALA A 313 27.96 2.55 28.57
CA ALA A 313 28.94 2.86 29.61
C ALA A 313 30.44 2.74 29.27
N ALA A 314 31.06 3.87 28.92
CA ALA A 314 32.49 4.07 29.13
C ALA A 314 32.78 4.18 30.64
N ALA A 315 33.12 3.07 31.28
CA ALA A 315 33.73 3.07 32.60
C ALA A 315 35.20 3.53 32.47
N ARG A 316 35.55 4.64 33.13
CA ARG A 316 36.94 5.08 33.33
C ARG A 316 37.66 4.07 34.24
N PRO A 317 38.88 3.61 33.93
CA PRO A 317 39.71 2.99 34.94
C PRO A 317 40.36 4.10 35.78
N ALA A 318 40.31 3.92 37.10
CA ALA A 318 41.17 4.63 38.04
C ALA A 318 42.51 3.91 38.10
N ILE A 319 43.59 4.59 37.69
CA ILE A 319 44.93 4.57 38.31
C ILE A 319 45.49 5.98 38.16
#